data_AF-A0A9E5E9X9-F1
#
_entry.id   AF-A0A9E5E9X9-F1
#
_cell.length_a   1.000
_cell.length_b   1.000
_cell.length_c   1.000
_cell.angle_alpha   90.00
_cell.angle_beta   90.00
_cell.angle_gamma   90.00
#
_symmetry.space_group_name_H-M   'P 1'
#
loop_
_entity.id
_entity.type
_entity.pdbx_description
1 polymer ?
#
loop_
_entity_poly.entity_id
_entity_poly.type
_entity_poly.pdbx_seq_one_letter_code
_entity_poly.pdbx_strand_id
1 'polypeptide(L)'
;MAAYTAAKAGLSAACPVLRRELRSRKINVIDARPPHTETGLATRAIFGDAPKMKQGLEAEVVAKRIVDAIVNDENELAPVVFGE
;
A
#
# COMPACT_ATOMS: atom_id res chain seq x y z
N MET A 1 -11.53 -9.78 -8.26
CA MET A 1 -10.15 -9.30 -8.51
C MET A 1 -10.06 -8.14 -9.49
N ALA A 2 -10.65 -8.20 -10.69
CA ALA A 2 -10.52 -7.13 -11.70
C ALA A 2 -10.82 -5.72 -11.17
N ALA A 3 -11.97 -5.50 -10.54
CA ALA A 3 -12.35 -4.19 -9.99
C ALA A 3 -11.39 -3.69 -8.90
N TYR A 4 -10.97 -4.59 -8.00
CA TYR A 4 -10.01 -4.29 -6.93
C TYR A 4 -8.64 -3.89 -7.49
N THR A 5 -8.11 -4.65 -8.45
CA THR A 5 -6.81 -4.34 -9.08
C THR A 5 -6.89 -3.04 -9.87
N ALA A 6 -7.98 -2.80 -10.61
CA ALA A 6 -8.19 -1.55 -11.34
C ALA A 6 -8.24 -0.34 -10.38
N ALA A 7 -8.97 -0.45 -9.26
CA ALA A 7 -9.03 0.61 -8.26
C ALA A 7 -7.65 0.92 -7.66
N LYS A 8 -6.88 -0.11 -7.26
CA LYS A 8 -5.53 0.08 -6.72
C LYS A 8 -4.55 0.66 -7.74
N ALA A 9 -4.61 0.20 -9.00
CA ALA A 9 -3.79 0.75 -10.08
C ALA A 9 -4.15 2.22 -10.37
N GLY A 10 -5.45 2.55 -10.40
CA GLY A 10 -5.93 3.92 -10.58
C GLY A 10 -5.47 4.84 -9.45
N LEU A 11 -5.52 4.39 -8.19
CA LEU A 11 -5.00 5.15 -7.05
C LEU A 11 -3.49 5.40 -7.18
N SER A 12 -2.69 4.38 -7.51
CA SER A 12 -1.24 4.53 -7.71
C SER A 12 -0.93 5.52 -8.84
N ALA A 13 -1.68 5.47 -9.95
CA ALA A 13 -1.54 6.44 -11.04
C ALA A 13 -1.95 7.87 -10.66
N ALA A 14 -2.90 8.04 -9.74
CA ALA A 14 -3.36 9.34 -9.25
C ALA A 14 -2.37 9.99 -8.27
N CYS A 15 -1.64 9.20 -7.46
CA CYS A 15 -0.74 9.71 -6.43
C CYS A 15 0.30 10.75 -6.92
N PRO A 16 1.01 10.55 -8.05
CA PRO A 16 1.93 11.57 -8.59
C PRO A 16 1.25 12.89 -8.95
N VAL A 17 0.02 12.83 -9.46
CA VAL A 17 -0.78 14.02 -9.81
C VAL A 17 -1.21 14.74 -8.54
N LEU A 18 -1.77 14.02 -7.57
CA LEU A 18 -2.19 14.57 -6.27
C LEU A 18 -1.02 15.24 -5.54
N ARG A 19 0.18 14.64 -5.57
CA ARG A 19 1.38 15.25 -4.98
C ARG A 19 1.68 16.62 -5.56
N ARG A 20 1.56 16.78 -6.88
CA ARG A 20 1.78 18.08 -7.55
C ARG A 20 0.70 19.10 -7.16
N GLU A 21 -0.56 18.68 -7.14
CA GLU A 21 -1.69 19.56 -6.81
C GLU A 21 -1.66 20.03 -5.36
N LEU A 22 -1.29 19.13 -4.44
CA LEU A 22 -1.33 19.38 -3.00
C LEU A 22 -0.03 20.00 -2.44
N ARG A 23 1.03 20.09 -3.25
CA ARG A 23 2.31 20.70 -2.85
C ARG A 23 2.16 22.13 -2.32
N SER A 24 1.31 22.94 -2.95
CA SER A 24 1.06 24.34 -2.53
C SER A 24 0.46 24.43 -1.13
N ARG A 25 -0.22 23.36 -0.68
CA ARG A 25 -0.85 23.23 0.63
C ARG A 25 0.06 22.56 1.66
N LYS A 26 1.31 22.23 1.31
CA LYS A 26 2.27 21.50 2.15
C LYS A 26 1.72 20.16 2.65
N ILE A 27 0.97 19.46 1.81
CA ILE A 27 0.44 18.13 2.12
C ILE A 27 1.29 17.09 1.39
N ASN A 28 1.79 16.13 2.16
CA ASN A 28 2.57 15.00 1.64
C ASN A 28 1.65 13.88 1.18
N VAL A 29 2.01 13.23 0.07
CA VAL A 29 1.28 12.11 -0.52
C VAL A 29 2.27 10.96 -0.73
N ILE A 30 2.02 9.84 -0.07
CA ILE A 30 2.83 8.62 -0.15
C ILE A 30 2.00 7.53 -0.81
N ASP A 31 2.52 6.93 -1.89
CA ASP A 31 1.94 5.73 -2.50
C ASP A 31 2.57 4.48 -1.86
N ALA A 32 1.85 3.84 -0.94
CA ALA A 32 2.32 2.64 -0.25
C ALA A 32 1.64 1.38 -0.81
N ARG A 33 2.45 0.45 -1.34
CA ARG A 33 1.96 -0.78 -2.00
C ARG A 33 2.58 -2.02 -1.38
N PRO A 34 2.27 -2.33 -0.11
CA PRO A 34 2.78 -3.53 0.53
C PRO A 34 2.33 -4.80 -0.20
N PRO A 35 3.13 -5.88 -0.17
CA PRO A 35 2.72 -7.19 -0.64
C PRO A 35 1.66 -7.81 0.30
N HIS A 36 1.39 -9.12 0.16
CA HIS A 36 0.50 -9.81 1.09
C HIS A 36 0.94 -9.57 2.53
N THR A 37 0.00 -9.20 3.39
CA THR A 37 0.23 -8.81 4.78
C THR A 37 -0.72 -9.60 5.67
N GLU A 38 -0.19 -10.22 6.73
CA GLU A 38 -0.89 -11.12 7.66
C GLU A 38 -1.80 -10.36 8.63
N THR A 39 -2.74 -9.60 8.09
CA THR A 39 -3.74 -8.81 8.82
C THR A 39 -4.96 -9.63 9.28
N GLY A 40 -5.00 -10.91 8.89
CA GLY A 40 -6.20 -11.76 9.02
C GLY A 40 -7.40 -11.29 8.18
N LEU A 41 -7.23 -10.33 7.26
CA LEU A 41 -8.31 -9.88 6.36
C LEU A 41 -8.60 -10.91 5.26
N ALA A 42 -7.58 -11.66 4.82
CA ALA A 42 -7.74 -12.68 3.78
C ALA A 42 -8.71 -13.79 4.18
N THR A 43 -8.78 -14.14 5.46
CA THR A 43 -9.69 -15.18 6.00
C THR A 43 -11.07 -14.65 6.36
N ARG A 44 -11.32 -13.33 6.23
CA ARG A 44 -12.57 -12.65 6.60
C ARG A 44 -13.22 -11.96 5.40
N ALA A 45 -13.08 -12.53 4.21
CA ALA A 45 -13.70 -11.99 3.01
C ALA A 45 -15.25 -12.01 3.13
N ILE A 46 -15.91 -10.91 2.78
CA ILE A 46 -17.38 -10.82 2.73
C ILE A 46 -17.94 -11.66 1.57
N PHE A 47 -17.16 -11.82 0.50
CA PHE A 47 -17.52 -12.61 -0.69
C PHE A 47 -16.28 -13.23 -1.33
N GLY A 48 -16.43 -14.50 -1.76
CA GLY A 48 -15.38 -15.29 -2.42
C GLY A 48 -14.38 -15.91 -1.45
N ASP A 49 -13.66 -16.93 -1.94
CA ASP A 49 -12.58 -17.56 -1.22
C ASP A 49 -11.24 -16.92 -1.57
N ALA A 50 -10.40 -16.70 -0.55
CA ALA A 50 -9.05 -16.23 -0.79
C ALA A 50 -8.25 -17.31 -1.56
N PRO A 51 -7.52 -16.93 -2.64
CA PRO A 51 -6.62 -17.86 -3.29
C PRO A 51 -5.50 -18.26 -2.31
N LYS A 52 -4.93 -19.46 -2.48
CA LYS A 52 -3.77 -19.88 -1.69
C LYS A 52 -2.60 -18.94 -1.98
N MET A 53 -2.27 -18.08 -1.02
CA MET A 53 -1.11 -17.18 -1.08
C MET A 53 0.05 -17.78 -0.29
N LYS A 54 1.28 -17.39 -0.63
CA LYS A 54 2.43 -17.61 0.25
C LYS A 54 2.25 -16.77 1.52
N GLN A 55 2.94 -17.17 2.59
CA GLN A 55 3.00 -16.38 3.81
C GLN A 55 3.42 -14.94 3.47
N GLY A 56 2.65 -13.99 3.97
CA GLY A 56 2.85 -12.57 3.81
C GLY A 56 3.80 -12.00 4.87
N LEU A 57 3.90 -10.67 4.86
CA LEU A 57 4.62 -9.94 5.88
C LEU A 57 3.76 -9.74 7.12
N GLU A 58 4.40 -9.69 8.29
CA GLU A 58 3.75 -9.29 9.53
C GLU A 58 3.24 -7.85 9.42
N ALA A 59 2.03 -7.60 9.94
CA ALA A 59 1.41 -6.27 9.87
C ALA A 59 2.26 -5.18 10.53
N GLU A 60 2.98 -5.53 11.60
CA GLU A 60 3.88 -4.62 12.31
C GLU A 60 5.07 -4.19 11.44
N VAL A 61 5.65 -5.10 10.65
CA VAL A 61 6.76 -4.79 9.72
C VAL A 61 6.29 -3.79 8.65
N VAL A 62 5.11 -4.03 8.07
CA VAL A 62 4.52 -3.13 7.08
C VAL A 62 4.21 -1.76 7.67
N ALA A 63 3.61 -1.71 8.85
CA ALA A 63 3.28 -0.47 9.53
C ALA A 63 4.54 0.34 9.85
N LYS A 64 5.58 -0.30 10.39
CA LYS A 64 6.88 0.33 10.68
C LYS A 64 7.47 0.97 9.43
N ARG A 65 7.53 0.24 8.30
CA ARG A 65 8.09 0.76 7.05
C ARG A 65 7.35 1.99 6.52
N ILE A 66 6.02 2.04 6.68
CA ILE A 66 5.20 3.20 6.31
C ILE A 66 5.48 4.39 7.22
N VAL A 67 5.63 4.17 8.53
CA VAL A 67 6.00 5.24 9.48
C VAL A 67 7.39 5.79 9.15
N ASP A 68 8.37 4.92 8.86
CA ASP A 68 9.71 5.32 8.46
C ASP A 68 9.67 6.19 7.18
N ALA A 69 8.82 5.82 6.21
CA ALA A 69 8.62 6.61 4.99
C ALA A 69 8.06 8.01 5.26
N ILE A 70 7.12 8.12 6.20
CA ILE A 70 6.57 9.41 6.62
C ILE A 70 7.66 10.29 7.25
N VAL A 71 8.50 9.71 8.12
CA VAL A 71 9.60 10.44 8.78
C VAL A 71 10.66 10.89 7.77
N ASN A 72 10.94 10.08 6.75
CA ASN A 72 11.97 10.33 5.74
C ASN A 72 11.47 11.10 4.51
N ASP A 73 10.22 11.57 4.51
CA ASP A 73 9.59 12.30 3.38
C ASP A 73 9.64 11.52 2.05
N GLU A 74 9.48 10.19 2.14
CA GLU A 74 9.45 9.31 0.97
C GLU A 74 8.11 9.44 0.22
N ASN A 75 8.16 9.24 -1.10
CA ASN A 75 7.01 9.45 -1.97
C ASN A 75 6.33 8.15 -2.42
N GLU A 76 7.07 7.05 -2.51
CA GLU A 76 6.60 5.80 -3.08
C GLU A 76 7.27 4.61 -2.41
N LEU A 77 6.45 3.65 -1.97
CA LEU A 77 6.89 2.38 -1.40
C LEU A 77 6.39 1.25 -2.30
N ALA A 78 7.27 0.76 -3.17
CA ALA A 78 6.99 -0.39 -4.02
C ALA A 78 7.00 -1.70 -3.19
N PRO A 79 6.37 -2.79 -3.67
CA PRO A 79 6.30 -4.04 -2.91
C PRO A 79 7.66 -4.59 -2.44
N VAL A 80 8.73 -4.33 -3.20
CA VAL A 80 10.10 -4.79 -2.90
C VAL A 80 10.70 -4.13 -1.66
N VAL A 81 10.25 -2.93 -1.27
CA VAL A 81 10.87 -2.16 -0.16
C VAL A 81 10.32 -2.51 1.23
N PHE A 82 9.47 -3.52 1.33
CA PHE A 82 8.86 -3.97 2.59
C PHE A 82 9.51 -5.24 3.16
N GLY A 83 10.38 -5.92 2.40
CA GLY A 83 10.97 -7.22 2.77
C GLY A 83 12.41 -7.18 3.28
N GLU A 84 12.93 -5.98 3.58
CA GLU A 84 14.25 -5.75 4.20
C GLU A 84 14.12 -5.45 5.70
#